data_AF-A0A7W7D424-F1
#
_entry.id   AF-A0A7W7D424-F1
#
_cell.length_a   1.000
_cell.length_b   1.000
_cell.length_c   1.000
_cell.angle_alpha   90.00
_cell.angle_beta   90.00
_cell.angle_gamma   90.00
#
_symmetry.space_group_name_H-M   'P 1'
#
loop_
_entity.id
_entity.type
_entity.pdbx_description
1 polymer ?
#
loop_
_entity_poly.entity_id
_entity_poly.type
_entity_poly.pdbx_seq_one_letter_code
_entity_poly.pdbx_strand_id
1 'polypeptide(L)'
;MWNKVISRGRFLAGAAAAAGTLLAAAPAAGAPATARRGPASPRRGLTYRGVMYECADGETPHTGWDRARMRADMRAIRRRLHANSVVVFGTGVDRMTATATEAAGQGMHVWLQPRLGDRPEREILDHLAETGRRAERLRRQGARVHLSVGCEFVLFVPGIVPGDTAVERIQNMIKGNWDPEKAQRLLDRFIAEAARTGRRVFTGPLTYGAGHGDTVDWRLFDIVGVNYYSYFADPAGYVKELAPYRKWGKPVAVTECGTCTFEGAPEAGGMGWDVVDYGGPEPEIRGDLRRGEHVQARYLAQVLEVFERMNLHAAMVYQFVTPDAPHRREPRHDLDMAGYSLTKAIWKSRDAPTPSWHWAPKESFHTVARHFARAAGGVHRSEPASSADLSPGGGRTP
;
A
#
# COMPACT_ATOMS: atom_id res chain seq x y z
N MET A 1 8.48 -18.31 25.05
CA MET A 1 9.29 -17.08 25.09
C MET A 1 8.72 -16.14 24.03
N TRP A 2 7.74 -15.30 24.40
CA TRP A 2 6.90 -14.58 23.44
C TRP A 2 7.52 -13.24 23.01
N ASN A 3 7.59 -13.06 21.69
CA ASN A 3 7.53 -11.83 20.89
C ASN A 3 8.04 -10.52 21.50
N LYS A 4 9.22 -10.07 21.06
CA LYS A 4 9.48 -8.65 20.84
C LYS A 4 9.27 -8.36 19.35
N VAL A 5 8.04 -7.98 18.99
CA VAL A 5 7.78 -7.31 17.71
C VAL A 5 8.49 -5.95 17.79
N ILE A 6 9.29 -5.62 16.78
CA ILE A 6 10.03 -4.36 16.71
C ILE A 6 9.00 -3.23 16.59
N SER A 7 9.03 -2.29 17.55
CA SER A 7 8.20 -1.09 17.53
C SER A 7 8.62 -0.20 16.35
N ARG A 8 7.69 0.58 15.76
CA ARG A 8 8.01 1.49 14.64
C ARG A 8 9.16 2.44 15.00
N GLY A 9 9.22 2.93 16.23
CA GLY A 9 10.33 3.70 16.77
C GLY A 9 11.66 2.96 16.73
N ARG A 10 11.71 1.63 16.93
CA ARG A 10 12.92 0.83 16.70
C ARG A 10 13.20 0.56 15.21
N PHE A 11 12.16 0.41 14.39
CA PHE A 11 12.29 0.34 12.92
C PHE A 11 12.72 1.68 12.28
N LEU A 12 12.53 2.81 12.95
CA LEU A 12 12.94 4.10 12.41
C LEU A 12 14.22 4.61 13.10
N ALA A 13 14.45 4.26 14.37
CA ALA A 13 15.66 4.64 15.09
C ALA A 13 16.94 4.00 14.56
N GLY A 14 16.84 2.79 14.03
CA GLY A 14 17.97 2.18 13.34
C GLY A 14 18.43 2.98 12.12
N ALA A 15 17.57 3.77 11.47
CA ALA A 15 17.79 4.32 10.12
C ALA A 15 18.59 5.62 10.17
N ALA A 16 18.37 6.37 11.25
CA ALA A 16 18.89 7.69 11.53
C ALA A 16 20.42 7.84 11.29
N ALA A 17 21.23 6.79 11.43
CA ALA A 17 22.69 6.92 11.35
C ALA A 17 23.30 6.94 9.92
N ALA A 18 22.53 6.99 8.83
CA ALA A 18 23.10 6.71 7.49
C ALA A 18 22.57 7.54 6.30
N ALA A 19 21.91 8.68 6.50
CA ALA A 19 21.37 9.47 5.39
C ALA A 19 22.47 10.27 4.64
N GLY A 20 23.03 9.66 3.58
CA GLY A 20 23.90 10.30 2.59
C GLY A 20 23.47 9.86 1.19
N THR A 21 23.13 10.86 0.36
CA THR A 21 22.73 10.84 -1.07
C THR A 21 23.09 9.63 -1.92
N LEU A 22 22.17 9.19 -2.79
CA LEU A 22 22.49 8.82 -4.19
C LEU A 22 21.27 8.90 -5.13
N LEU A 23 21.51 9.55 -6.29
CA LEU A 23 20.63 9.69 -7.45
C LEU A 23 20.67 8.46 -8.37
N ALA A 24 19.53 8.21 -9.01
CA ALA A 24 19.28 7.67 -10.36
C ALA A 24 20.27 6.66 -10.99
N ALA A 25 19.76 5.46 -11.29
CA ALA A 25 20.29 4.60 -12.36
C ALA A 25 19.18 4.28 -13.37
N ALA A 26 19.44 4.52 -14.66
CA ALA A 26 18.52 4.30 -15.77
C ALA A 26 18.51 2.82 -16.25
N PRO A 27 17.38 2.26 -16.70
CA PRO A 27 17.36 0.90 -17.23
C PRO A 27 17.79 0.83 -18.69
N ALA A 28 18.53 -0.23 -19.02
CA ALA A 28 18.95 -0.61 -20.37
C ALA A 28 17.77 -1.12 -21.22
N ALA A 29 17.77 -0.75 -22.51
CA ALA A 29 16.72 -1.05 -23.47
C ALA A 29 16.80 -2.49 -24.02
N GLY A 30 15.66 -3.20 -24.03
CA GLY A 30 15.45 -4.44 -24.77
C GLY A 30 14.33 -4.28 -25.80
N ALA A 31 14.52 -4.83 -27.00
CA ALA A 31 13.64 -4.68 -28.16
C ALA A 31 12.23 -5.29 -27.98
N PRO A 32 11.20 -4.78 -28.69
CA PRO A 32 9.82 -5.22 -28.48
C PRO A 32 9.48 -6.48 -29.29
N ALA A 33 8.86 -7.46 -28.64
CA ALA A 33 8.13 -8.53 -29.30
C ALA A 33 6.64 -8.14 -29.44
N THR A 34 6.12 -8.21 -30.66
CA THR A 34 4.74 -7.86 -31.00
C THR A 34 3.75 -8.96 -30.58
N ALA A 35 2.90 -8.67 -29.61
CA ALA A 35 1.76 -9.51 -29.25
C ALA A 35 0.43 -8.91 -29.76
N ARG A 36 -0.38 -9.75 -30.40
CA ARG A 36 -1.70 -9.40 -30.98
C ARG A 36 -2.67 -8.95 -29.89
N ARG A 37 -3.25 -7.76 -30.04
CA ARG A 37 -4.30 -7.20 -29.16
C ARG A 37 -5.67 -7.78 -29.52
N GLY A 38 -6.35 -8.40 -28.56
CA GLY A 38 -7.80 -8.61 -28.60
C GLY A 38 -8.58 -7.31 -28.42
N PRO A 39 -9.91 -7.30 -28.65
CA PRO A 39 -10.71 -6.08 -28.62
C PRO A 39 -10.68 -5.43 -27.23
N ALA A 40 -10.42 -4.11 -27.21
CA ALA A 40 -10.28 -3.32 -26.00
C ALA A 40 -11.64 -3.16 -25.30
N SER A 41 -11.73 -3.61 -24.05
CA SER A 41 -12.85 -3.34 -23.16
C SER A 41 -12.96 -1.82 -22.87
N PRO A 42 -14.17 -1.32 -22.56
CA PRO A 42 -14.36 0.11 -22.29
C PRO A 42 -13.48 0.55 -21.11
N ARG A 43 -12.73 1.65 -21.30
CA ARG A 43 -11.83 2.23 -20.29
C ARG A 43 -12.64 2.68 -19.07
N ARG A 44 -12.62 1.91 -17.99
CA ARG A 44 -13.35 2.20 -16.73
C ARG A 44 -12.47 2.87 -15.66
N GLY A 45 -11.22 3.21 -15.97
CA GLY A 45 -10.27 3.71 -14.99
C GLY A 45 -9.88 2.62 -14.00
N LEU A 46 -9.55 2.99 -12.76
CA LEU A 46 -9.23 2.04 -11.69
C LEU A 46 -10.45 1.14 -11.34
N THR A 47 -10.27 -0.18 -11.33
CA THR A 47 -11.29 -1.10 -10.80
C THR A 47 -11.36 -0.98 -9.28
N TYR A 48 -10.21 -0.99 -8.62
CA TYR A 48 -10.10 -0.89 -7.17
C TYR A 48 -9.36 0.38 -6.75
N ARG A 49 -10.00 1.17 -5.88
CA ARG A 49 -9.51 2.42 -5.32
C ARG A 49 -9.55 2.28 -3.81
N GLY A 50 -8.38 2.28 -3.19
CA GLY A 50 -8.30 1.90 -1.80
C GLY A 50 -7.22 2.62 -1.01
N VAL A 51 -7.16 2.21 0.24
CA VAL A 51 -6.19 2.66 1.23
C VAL A 51 -5.63 1.45 1.95
N MET A 52 -4.42 1.59 2.46
CA MET A 52 -3.79 0.56 3.28
C MET A 52 -4.15 0.76 4.75
N TYR A 53 -4.44 -0.33 5.45
CA TYR A 53 -4.79 -0.34 6.86
C TYR A 53 -3.95 -1.37 7.62
N GLU A 54 -3.13 -0.85 8.53
CA GLU A 54 -2.17 -1.63 9.29
C GLU A 54 -2.84 -2.37 10.46
N CYS A 55 -2.49 -3.64 10.62
CA CYS A 55 -2.82 -4.47 11.76
C CYS A 55 -1.51 -4.80 12.49
N ALA A 56 -1.21 -4.09 13.57
CA ALA A 56 0.01 -4.27 14.35
C ALA A 56 -0.27 -4.18 15.86
N ASP A 57 0.73 -4.48 16.69
CA ASP A 57 0.67 -4.28 18.15
C ASP A 57 0.86 -2.81 18.56
N GLY A 58 1.34 -1.96 17.63
CA GLY A 58 1.71 -0.58 17.91
C GLY A 58 2.96 -0.50 18.79
N GLU A 59 3.44 0.71 19.06
CA GLU A 59 4.51 0.92 20.05
C GLU A 59 3.99 0.83 21.49
N THR A 60 2.70 1.11 21.68
CA THR A 60 1.99 1.02 22.95
C THR A 60 0.67 0.28 22.77
N PRO A 61 0.08 -0.26 23.86
CA PRO A 61 -1.24 -0.88 23.79
C PRO A 61 -2.34 0.05 23.24
N HIS A 62 -2.19 1.37 23.39
CA HIS A 62 -3.17 2.34 22.89
C HIS A 62 -3.06 2.59 21.40
N THR A 63 -1.86 2.47 20.83
CA THR A 63 -1.59 2.69 19.40
C THR A 63 -1.67 1.41 18.57
N GLY A 64 -1.69 0.25 19.22
CA GLY A 64 -1.92 -1.04 18.57
C GLY A 64 -3.30 -1.21 17.94
N TRP A 65 -3.50 -2.36 17.30
CA TRP A 65 -4.80 -2.72 16.74
C TRP A 65 -5.87 -2.81 17.85
N ASP A 66 -6.96 -2.06 17.66
CA ASP A 66 -8.13 -2.12 18.52
C ASP A 66 -9.37 -2.42 17.67
N ARG A 67 -10.22 -3.33 18.16
CA ARG A 67 -11.39 -3.81 17.41
C ARG A 67 -12.43 -2.70 17.21
N ALA A 68 -12.68 -1.87 18.22
CA ALA A 68 -13.71 -0.85 18.15
C ALA A 68 -13.30 0.28 17.19
N ARG A 69 -12.06 0.74 17.30
CA ARG A 69 -11.44 1.70 16.37
C ARG A 69 -11.40 1.16 14.95
N MET A 70 -10.93 -0.06 14.74
CA MET A 70 -10.90 -0.69 13.41
C MET A 70 -12.27 -0.67 12.73
N ARG A 71 -13.34 -0.99 13.45
CA ARG A 71 -14.72 -0.94 12.91
C ARG A 71 -15.13 0.48 12.53
N ALA A 72 -14.78 1.48 13.33
CA ALA A 72 -15.06 2.87 13.02
C ALA A 72 -14.27 3.34 11.79
N ASP A 73 -13.01 2.93 11.69
CA ASP A 73 -12.11 3.26 10.61
C ASP A 73 -12.58 2.63 9.29
N MET A 74 -12.97 1.34 9.28
CA MET A 74 -13.54 0.70 8.09
C MET A 74 -14.81 1.40 7.58
N ARG A 75 -15.67 1.88 8.50
CA ARG A 75 -16.83 2.71 8.11
C ARG A 75 -16.41 4.04 7.51
N ALA A 76 -15.40 4.71 8.08
CA ALA A 76 -14.88 5.96 7.54
C ALA A 76 -14.23 5.76 6.16
N ILE A 77 -13.44 4.71 5.98
CA ILE A 77 -12.82 4.33 4.70
C ILE A 77 -13.92 4.11 3.65
N ARG A 78 -14.96 3.35 3.96
CA ARG A 78 -16.04 3.09 3.00
C ARG A 78 -16.90 4.32 2.70
N ARG A 79 -17.29 5.08 3.73
CA ARG A 79 -18.37 6.09 3.63
C ARG A 79 -17.87 7.52 3.47
N ARG A 80 -16.70 7.84 4.03
CA ARG A 80 -16.12 9.19 4.02
C ARG A 80 -14.97 9.30 3.00
N LEU A 81 -14.14 8.27 2.90
CA LEU A 81 -13.08 8.20 1.88
C LEU A 81 -13.60 7.66 0.54
N HIS A 82 -14.80 7.05 0.53
CA HIS A 82 -15.41 6.43 -0.66
C HIS A 82 -14.57 5.32 -1.31
N ALA A 83 -13.66 4.70 -0.54
CA ALA A 83 -12.88 3.58 -1.01
C ALA A 83 -13.77 2.36 -1.27
N ASN A 84 -13.48 1.64 -2.35
CA ASN A 84 -14.13 0.36 -2.66
C ASN A 84 -13.21 -0.84 -2.37
N SER A 85 -11.97 -0.58 -1.93
CA SER A 85 -11.00 -1.60 -1.58
C SER A 85 -10.13 -1.18 -0.41
N VAL A 86 -9.58 -2.16 0.31
CA VAL A 86 -8.60 -1.96 1.38
C VAL A 86 -7.51 -3.02 1.28
N VAL A 87 -6.27 -2.61 1.54
CA VAL A 87 -5.18 -3.55 1.82
C VAL A 87 -5.09 -3.71 3.33
N VAL A 88 -5.43 -4.90 3.82
CA VAL A 88 -5.24 -5.28 5.22
C VAL A 88 -3.87 -5.92 5.33
N PHE A 89 -2.94 -5.21 5.97
CA PHE A 89 -1.55 -5.65 6.08
C PHE A 89 -1.07 -5.65 7.53
N GLY A 90 0.06 -6.32 7.78
CA GLY A 90 0.72 -6.32 9.09
C GLY A 90 0.87 -7.72 9.66
N THR A 91 0.80 -7.81 10.99
CA THR A 91 1.05 -9.03 11.75
C THR A 91 -0.21 -9.53 12.46
N GLY A 92 -0.20 -10.81 12.85
CA GLY A 92 -1.27 -11.42 13.62
C GLY A 92 -2.46 -11.79 12.75
N VAL A 93 -2.56 -13.09 12.46
CA VAL A 93 -3.62 -13.68 11.63
C VAL A 93 -5.02 -13.27 12.10
N ASP A 94 -5.29 -13.29 13.41
CA ASP A 94 -6.64 -13.05 13.94
C ASP A 94 -7.10 -11.59 13.74
N ARG A 95 -6.23 -10.61 14.02
CA ARG A 95 -6.55 -9.20 13.80
C ARG A 95 -6.68 -8.85 12.33
N MET A 96 -5.85 -9.44 11.47
CA MET A 96 -5.97 -9.29 10.02
C MET A 96 -7.28 -9.92 9.52
N THR A 97 -7.63 -11.11 9.99
CA THR A 97 -8.88 -11.79 9.62
C THR A 97 -10.10 -11.00 10.08
N ALA A 98 -10.09 -10.46 11.30
CA ALA A 98 -11.18 -9.63 11.82
C ALA A 98 -11.34 -8.35 10.97
N THR A 99 -10.25 -7.69 10.61
CA THR A 99 -10.26 -6.48 9.79
C THR A 99 -10.74 -6.77 8.36
N ALA A 100 -10.27 -7.85 7.75
CA ALA A 100 -10.73 -8.29 6.44
C ALA A 100 -12.22 -8.65 6.42
N THR A 101 -12.71 -9.30 7.49
CA THR A 101 -14.13 -9.64 7.63
C THR A 101 -14.99 -8.37 7.72
N GLU A 102 -14.58 -7.40 8.53
CA GLU A 102 -15.28 -6.12 8.64
C GLU A 102 -15.29 -5.38 7.30
N ALA A 103 -14.14 -5.29 6.63
CA ALA A 103 -14.04 -4.65 5.32
C ALA A 103 -14.95 -5.30 4.26
N ALA A 104 -14.96 -6.64 4.20
CA ALA A 104 -15.84 -7.40 3.32
C ALA A 104 -17.32 -7.15 3.65
N GLY A 105 -17.67 -7.09 4.94
CA GLY A 105 -19.02 -6.76 5.40
C GLY A 105 -19.50 -5.35 5.02
N GLN A 106 -18.56 -4.40 4.85
CA GLN A 106 -18.83 -3.07 4.29
C GLN A 106 -18.90 -3.06 2.74
N GLY A 107 -18.78 -4.22 2.10
CA GLY A 107 -18.81 -4.41 0.65
C GLY A 107 -17.51 -4.07 -0.07
N MET A 108 -16.41 -3.86 0.65
CA MET A 108 -15.11 -3.54 0.05
C MET A 108 -14.39 -4.80 -0.47
N HIS A 109 -13.63 -4.64 -1.54
CA HIS A 109 -12.66 -5.64 -1.97
C HIS A 109 -11.46 -5.66 -1.02
N VAL A 110 -11.05 -6.84 -0.56
CA VAL A 110 -9.95 -6.99 0.40
C VAL A 110 -8.69 -7.51 -0.28
N TRP A 111 -7.56 -6.86 -0.04
CA TRP A 111 -6.24 -7.43 -0.30
C TRP A 111 -5.65 -7.82 1.05
N LEU A 112 -5.42 -9.11 1.28
CA LEU A 112 -4.72 -9.57 2.47
C LEU A 112 -3.23 -9.66 2.16
N GLN A 113 -2.41 -8.96 2.95
CA GLN A 113 -0.96 -8.91 2.77
C GLN A 113 -0.25 -9.15 4.12
N PRO A 114 0.08 -10.40 4.47
CA PRO A 114 0.88 -10.67 5.65
C PRO A 114 2.24 -9.99 5.55
N ARG A 115 2.63 -9.23 6.59
CA ARG A 115 3.94 -8.58 6.72
C ARG A 115 4.56 -8.97 8.07
N LEU A 116 5.25 -10.11 8.09
CA LEU A 116 6.02 -10.56 9.26
C LEU A 116 7.51 -10.35 8.95
N GLY A 117 7.99 -9.12 9.07
CA GLY A 117 9.40 -8.79 8.81
C GLY A 117 10.33 -9.19 9.96
N ASP A 118 11.63 -9.30 9.68
CA ASP A 118 12.67 -9.54 10.69
C ASP A 118 12.51 -10.87 11.46
N ARG A 119 11.82 -11.84 10.87
CA ARG A 119 11.61 -13.18 11.41
C ARG A 119 12.24 -14.25 10.50
N PRO A 120 12.58 -15.43 11.04
CA PRO A 120 13.07 -16.54 10.22
C PRO A 120 12.12 -16.87 9.05
N GLU A 121 12.67 -17.19 7.88
CA GLU A 121 11.90 -17.46 6.64
C GLU A 121 10.73 -18.42 6.85
N ARG A 122 10.94 -19.49 7.61
CA ARG A 122 9.90 -20.46 7.93
C ARG A 122 8.70 -19.81 8.63
N GLU A 123 8.94 -18.92 9.59
CA GLU A 123 7.86 -18.22 10.30
C GLU A 123 7.10 -17.27 9.38
N ILE A 124 7.81 -16.59 8.46
CA ILE A 124 7.19 -15.73 7.45
C ILE A 124 6.25 -16.54 6.54
N LEU A 125 6.72 -17.69 6.06
CA LEU A 125 5.94 -18.58 5.20
C LEU A 125 4.77 -19.23 5.94
N ASP A 126 4.95 -19.62 7.21
CA ASP A 126 3.86 -20.14 8.06
C ASP A 126 2.78 -19.07 8.30
N HIS A 127 3.18 -17.82 8.58
CA HIS A 127 2.27 -16.69 8.72
C HIS A 127 1.51 -16.40 7.41
N LEU A 128 2.20 -16.48 6.26
CA LEU A 128 1.57 -16.38 4.94
C LEU A 128 0.57 -17.51 4.71
N ALA A 129 0.94 -18.76 4.99
CA ALA A 129 0.08 -19.92 4.79
C ALA A 129 -1.20 -19.80 5.61
N GLU A 130 -1.09 -19.44 6.89
CA GLU A 130 -2.26 -19.30 7.75
C GLU A 130 -3.14 -18.11 7.33
N THR A 131 -2.54 -16.95 7.00
CA THR A 131 -3.29 -15.81 6.46
C THR A 131 -4.01 -16.17 5.16
N GLY A 132 -3.36 -16.94 4.28
CA GLY A 132 -3.94 -17.43 3.02
C GLY A 132 -5.12 -18.38 3.23
N ARG A 133 -5.07 -19.28 4.24
CA ARG A 133 -6.23 -20.12 4.60
C ARG A 133 -7.43 -19.27 5.05
N ARG A 134 -7.18 -18.20 5.82
CA ARG A 134 -8.24 -17.25 6.24
C ARG A 134 -8.80 -16.46 5.06
N ALA A 135 -7.94 -16.04 4.14
CA ALA A 135 -8.34 -15.39 2.89
C ALA A 135 -9.24 -16.31 2.05
N GLU A 136 -8.89 -17.59 1.91
CA GLU A 136 -9.67 -18.58 1.16
C GLU A 136 -11.03 -18.82 1.82
N ARG A 137 -11.08 -18.91 3.15
CA ARG A 137 -12.34 -19.04 3.89
C ARG A 137 -13.26 -17.84 3.64
N LEU A 138 -12.74 -16.62 3.73
CA LEU A 138 -13.51 -15.39 3.42
C LEU A 138 -14.02 -15.40 1.97
N ARG A 139 -13.19 -15.81 1.02
CA ARG A 139 -13.56 -15.90 -0.40
C ARG A 139 -14.70 -16.90 -0.63
N ARG A 140 -14.64 -18.08 0.00
CA ARG A 140 -15.71 -19.10 -0.05
C ARG A 140 -17.02 -18.63 0.57
N GLN A 141 -16.96 -17.63 1.45
CA GLN A 141 -18.13 -16.96 2.03
C GLN A 141 -18.68 -15.83 1.15
N GLY A 142 -18.14 -15.64 -0.06
CA GLY A 142 -18.61 -14.65 -1.03
C GLY A 142 -17.84 -13.33 -1.02
N ALA A 143 -16.83 -13.17 -0.16
CA ALA A 143 -16.01 -11.97 -0.17
C ALA A 143 -15.10 -11.91 -1.41
N ARG A 144 -14.89 -10.71 -1.95
CA ARG A 144 -13.87 -10.49 -2.98
C ARG A 144 -12.52 -10.27 -2.32
N VAL A 145 -11.61 -11.23 -2.50
CA VAL A 145 -10.32 -11.25 -1.82
C VAL A 145 -9.21 -11.51 -2.84
N HIS A 146 -8.14 -10.72 -2.76
CA HIS A 146 -6.83 -11.03 -3.35
C HIS A 146 -5.82 -11.31 -2.23
N LEU A 147 -4.88 -12.21 -2.48
CA LEU A 147 -3.77 -12.49 -1.56
C LEU A 147 -2.47 -11.90 -2.12
N SER A 148 -1.88 -10.93 -1.42
CA SER A 148 -0.52 -10.48 -1.69
C SER A 148 0.43 -11.31 -0.84
N VAL A 149 1.28 -12.14 -1.44
CA VAL A 149 2.12 -13.10 -0.69
C VAL A 149 3.15 -12.43 0.23
N GLY A 150 3.42 -11.15 -0.03
CA GLY A 150 4.18 -10.25 0.82
C GLY A 150 4.40 -8.93 0.11
N CYS A 151 5.34 -8.14 0.61
CA CYS A 151 5.86 -6.94 -0.03
C CYS A 151 7.36 -6.82 0.26
N GLU A 152 8.11 -6.22 -0.67
CA GLU A 152 9.48 -5.73 -0.48
C GLU A 152 10.37 -6.71 0.33
N PHE A 153 10.37 -7.99 -0.07
CA PHE A 153 11.08 -9.02 0.65
C PHE A 153 12.57 -8.74 0.78
N VAL A 154 13.17 -8.02 -0.18
CA VAL A 154 14.54 -7.54 -0.11
C VAL A 154 14.82 -6.76 1.18
N LEU A 155 13.82 -6.02 1.68
CA LEU A 155 13.90 -5.26 2.93
C LEU A 155 13.45 -6.07 4.14
N PHE A 156 12.41 -6.91 4.02
CA PHE A 156 11.77 -7.52 5.20
C PHE A 156 12.21 -8.95 5.54
N VAL A 157 12.85 -9.66 4.61
CA VAL A 157 13.27 -11.05 4.81
C VAL A 157 14.75 -11.10 5.20
N PRO A 158 15.08 -11.62 6.40
CA PRO A 158 16.47 -11.75 6.83
C PRO A 158 17.31 -12.57 5.85
N GLY A 159 18.55 -12.15 5.63
CA GLY A 159 19.53 -12.88 4.82
C GLY A 159 19.56 -12.54 3.33
N ILE A 160 18.56 -11.85 2.77
CA ILE A 160 18.61 -11.34 1.39
C ILE A 160 19.64 -10.22 1.27
N VAL A 161 19.53 -9.23 2.16
CA VAL A 161 20.52 -8.16 2.37
C VAL A 161 21.11 -8.34 3.78
N PRO A 162 22.40 -8.07 4.01
CA PRO A 162 22.97 -8.10 5.36
C PRO A 162 22.27 -7.13 6.31
N GLY A 163 22.00 -7.57 7.55
CA GLY A 163 21.34 -6.77 8.60
C GLY A 163 20.23 -7.56 9.29
N ASP A 164 20.15 -7.42 10.62
CA ASP A 164 19.19 -8.13 11.45
C ASP A 164 17.80 -7.48 11.36
N THR A 165 17.78 -6.17 11.15
CA THR A 165 16.56 -5.39 10.96
C THR A 165 16.43 -4.90 9.53
N ALA A 166 15.20 -4.67 9.07
CA ALA A 166 14.93 -4.05 7.77
C ALA A 166 15.66 -2.71 7.60
N VAL A 167 15.88 -2.03 8.73
CA VAL A 167 16.58 -0.76 8.82
C VAL A 167 18.06 -0.91 8.54
N GLU A 168 18.72 -1.84 9.22
CA GLU A 168 20.12 -2.16 8.96
C GLU A 168 20.32 -2.61 7.52
N ARG A 169 19.34 -3.34 6.95
CA ARG A 169 19.36 -3.73 5.52
C ARG A 169 19.30 -2.51 4.60
N ILE A 170 18.40 -1.55 4.86
CA ILE A 170 18.37 -0.27 4.14
C ILE A 170 19.71 0.46 4.26
N GLN A 171 20.28 0.54 5.45
CA GLN A 171 21.58 1.20 5.66
C GLN A 171 22.72 0.51 4.92
N ASN A 172 22.75 -0.83 4.90
CA ASN A 172 23.74 -1.58 4.15
C ASN A 172 23.55 -1.40 2.64
N MET A 173 22.31 -1.27 2.16
CA MET A 173 22.05 -0.91 0.76
C MET A 173 22.60 0.47 0.41
N ILE A 174 22.33 1.48 1.23
CA ILE A 174 22.81 2.86 1.05
C ILE A 174 24.34 2.91 1.06
N LYS A 175 24.99 2.23 2.01
CA LYS A 175 26.45 2.21 2.16
C LYS A 175 27.15 1.35 1.10
N GLY A 176 26.42 0.62 0.26
CA GLY A 176 27.00 -0.34 -0.68
C GLY A 176 27.57 -1.61 -0.03
N ASN A 177 27.21 -1.87 1.23
CA ASN A 177 27.68 -3.03 2.02
C ASN A 177 26.83 -4.29 1.75
N TRP A 178 26.57 -4.59 0.48
CA TRP A 178 25.76 -5.73 0.07
C TRP A 178 26.12 -6.18 -1.35
N ASP A 179 25.69 -7.38 -1.73
CA ASP A 179 25.88 -7.94 -3.07
C ASP A 179 24.53 -7.96 -3.80
N PRO A 180 24.29 -7.07 -4.78
CA PRO A 180 23.02 -6.98 -5.49
C PRO A 180 22.64 -8.23 -6.27
N GLU A 181 23.61 -8.92 -6.88
CA GLU A 181 23.31 -10.12 -7.66
C GLU A 181 22.94 -11.29 -6.74
N LYS A 182 23.66 -11.44 -5.63
CA LYS A 182 23.31 -12.43 -4.61
C LYS A 182 21.95 -12.14 -3.98
N ALA A 183 21.69 -10.88 -3.64
CA ALA A 183 20.40 -10.47 -3.10
C ALA A 183 19.26 -10.77 -4.09
N GLN A 184 19.42 -10.46 -5.37
CA GLN A 184 18.42 -10.79 -6.40
C GLN A 184 18.18 -12.30 -6.51
N ARG A 185 19.22 -13.15 -6.50
CA ARG A 185 19.06 -14.61 -6.51
C ARG A 185 18.29 -15.12 -5.29
N LEU A 186 18.58 -14.58 -4.11
CA LEU A 186 17.90 -14.96 -2.87
C LEU A 186 16.45 -14.48 -2.85
N LEU A 187 16.20 -13.28 -3.38
CA LEU A 187 14.87 -12.70 -3.56
C LEU A 187 14.03 -13.55 -4.52
N ASP A 188 14.57 -13.92 -5.68
CA ASP A 188 13.87 -14.77 -6.67
C ASP A 188 13.45 -16.10 -6.05
N ARG A 189 14.36 -16.76 -5.32
CA ARG A 189 14.07 -18.01 -4.60
C ARG A 189 12.93 -17.81 -3.61
N PHE A 190 13.00 -16.78 -2.78
CA PHE A 190 12.01 -16.56 -1.72
C PHE A 190 10.65 -16.14 -2.28
N ILE A 191 10.60 -15.29 -3.32
CA ILE A 191 9.37 -14.95 -4.04
C ILE A 191 8.71 -16.22 -4.60
N ALA A 192 9.48 -17.11 -5.24
CA ALA A 192 8.96 -18.37 -5.77
C ALA A 192 8.42 -19.28 -4.66
N GLU A 193 9.08 -19.31 -3.51
CA GLU A 193 8.61 -20.06 -2.34
C GLU A 193 7.32 -19.48 -1.75
N ALA A 194 7.25 -18.16 -1.56
CA ALA A 194 6.05 -17.46 -1.09
C ALA A 194 4.88 -17.66 -2.06
N ALA A 195 5.11 -17.56 -3.38
CA ALA A 195 4.10 -17.84 -4.39
C ALA A 195 3.56 -19.28 -4.29
N ARG A 196 4.44 -20.29 -4.19
CA ARG A 196 4.03 -21.69 -3.99
C ARG A 196 3.24 -21.87 -2.71
N THR A 197 3.67 -21.27 -1.60
CA THR A 197 2.99 -21.33 -0.30
C THR A 197 1.58 -20.72 -0.40
N GLY A 198 1.46 -19.52 -0.98
CA GLY A 198 0.16 -18.89 -1.20
C GLY A 198 -0.77 -19.74 -2.07
N ARG A 199 -0.27 -20.30 -3.18
CA ARG A 199 -1.06 -21.17 -4.09
C ARG A 199 -1.58 -22.45 -3.43
N ARG A 200 -0.83 -23.04 -2.48
CA ARG A 200 -1.27 -24.24 -1.75
C ARG A 200 -2.50 -24.00 -0.87
N VAL A 201 -2.71 -22.76 -0.41
CA VAL A 201 -3.75 -22.43 0.57
C VAL A 201 -4.85 -21.52 0.02
N PHE A 202 -4.63 -20.86 -1.11
CA PHE A 202 -5.54 -19.88 -1.68
C PHE A 202 -5.69 -20.08 -3.20
N THR A 203 -6.93 -20.09 -3.67
CA THR A 203 -7.27 -20.38 -5.08
C THR A 203 -7.76 -19.16 -5.85
N GLY A 204 -7.84 -17.99 -5.20
CA GLY A 204 -8.14 -16.73 -5.86
C GLY A 204 -6.89 -16.04 -6.43
N PRO A 205 -7.02 -14.76 -6.84
CA PRO A 205 -5.92 -14.00 -7.42
C PRO A 205 -4.77 -13.74 -6.42
N LEU A 206 -3.55 -14.12 -6.80
CA LEU A 206 -2.31 -13.82 -6.07
C LEU A 206 -1.55 -12.65 -6.68
N THR A 207 -0.87 -11.90 -5.83
CA THR A 207 0.10 -10.88 -6.21
C THR A 207 1.28 -10.84 -5.22
N TYR A 208 2.23 -9.95 -5.48
CA TYR A 208 3.34 -9.58 -4.60
C TYR A 208 3.53 -8.06 -4.72
N GLY A 209 3.76 -7.37 -3.60
CA GLY A 209 4.07 -5.93 -3.61
C GLY A 209 5.55 -5.71 -3.89
N ALA A 210 5.91 -5.51 -5.16
CA ALA A 210 7.30 -5.32 -5.55
C ALA A 210 7.79 -3.91 -5.19
N GLY A 211 8.94 -3.82 -4.54
CA GLY A 211 9.61 -2.55 -4.25
C GLY A 211 10.19 -1.89 -5.49
N HIS A 212 10.65 -0.65 -5.35
CA HIS A 212 11.39 0.01 -6.42
C HIS A 212 12.71 -0.75 -6.70
N GLY A 213 12.93 -1.13 -7.96
CA GLY A 213 14.12 -1.90 -8.37
C GLY A 213 13.99 -3.42 -8.30
N ASP A 214 12.93 -3.96 -7.71
CA ASP A 214 12.70 -5.41 -7.66
C ASP A 214 12.50 -5.97 -9.08
N THR A 215 13.33 -6.95 -9.46
CA THR A 215 13.06 -7.80 -10.62
C THR A 215 12.24 -9.00 -10.17
N VAL A 216 11.04 -9.19 -10.74
CA VAL A 216 10.09 -10.22 -10.32
C VAL A 216 9.65 -11.06 -11.52
N ASP A 217 9.66 -12.39 -11.36
CA ASP A 217 8.98 -13.29 -12.30
C ASP A 217 7.46 -13.23 -12.11
N TRP A 218 6.82 -12.33 -12.84
CA TRP A 218 5.38 -12.15 -12.79
C TRP A 218 4.58 -13.34 -13.33
N ARG A 219 5.20 -14.37 -13.93
CA ARG A 219 4.48 -15.59 -14.33
C ARG A 219 3.90 -16.34 -13.12
N LEU A 220 4.47 -16.16 -11.93
CA LEU A 220 4.05 -16.77 -10.67
C LEU A 220 2.72 -16.21 -10.12
N PHE A 221 2.33 -15.01 -10.56
CA PHE A 221 1.23 -14.22 -9.99
C PHE A 221 0.14 -13.94 -11.02
N ASP A 222 -1.06 -13.60 -10.56
CA ASP A 222 -2.17 -13.22 -11.46
C ASP A 222 -2.18 -11.71 -11.74
N ILE A 223 -1.61 -10.94 -10.83
CA ILE A 223 -1.61 -9.47 -10.84
C ILE A 223 -0.19 -8.98 -10.62
N VAL A 224 0.24 -8.02 -11.44
CA VAL A 224 1.49 -7.28 -11.25
C VAL A 224 1.28 -6.24 -10.15
N GLY A 225 1.97 -6.37 -9.02
CA GLY A 225 1.86 -5.46 -7.88
C GLY A 225 3.09 -4.58 -7.73
N VAL A 226 2.90 -3.26 -7.71
CA VAL A 226 4.00 -2.28 -7.63
C VAL A 226 3.78 -1.37 -6.43
N ASN A 227 4.77 -1.31 -5.54
CA ASN A 227 4.88 -0.28 -4.51
C ASN A 227 5.57 0.94 -5.13
N TYR A 228 4.87 2.07 -5.17
CA TYR A 228 5.18 3.17 -6.07
C TYR A 228 5.33 4.51 -5.34
N TYR A 229 6.57 4.99 -5.26
CA TYR A 229 6.94 6.22 -4.54
C TYR A 229 7.77 7.21 -5.38
N SER A 230 7.85 7.01 -6.69
CA SER A 230 8.59 7.93 -7.56
C SER A 230 7.90 9.29 -7.66
N TYR A 231 8.67 10.31 -7.97
CA TYR A 231 8.17 11.65 -8.23
C TYR A 231 8.64 12.18 -9.58
N PHE A 232 7.72 12.79 -10.32
CA PHE A 232 8.00 13.49 -11.55
C PHE A 232 7.21 14.79 -11.59
N ALA A 233 7.87 15.91 -11.88
CA ALA A 233 7.18 17.18 -12.08
C ALA A 233 6.17 17.10 -13.24
N ASP A 234 6.53 16.38 -14.31
CA ASP A 234 5.66 16.09 -15.45
C ASP A 234 4.93 14.73 -15.29
N PRO A 235 3.58 14.70 -15.34
CA PRO A 235 2.78 13.48 -15.41
C PRO A 235 3.26 12.41 -16.42
N ALA A 236 3.91 12.81 -17.52
CA ALA A 236 4.44 11.88 -18.52
C ALA A 236 5.54 10.95 -17.98
N GLY A 237 6.29 11.39 -16.96
CA GLY A 237 7.33 10.58 -16.31
C GLY A 237 6.76 9.32 -15.65
N TYR A 238 5.66 9.49 -14.91
CA TYR A 238 4.92 8.38 -14.31
C TYR A 238 4.44 7.36 -15.35
N VAL A 239 3.90 7.84 -16.48
CA VAL A 239 3.43 6.97 -17.56
C VAL A 239 4.58 6.17 -18.16
N LYS A 240 5.71 6.84 -18.41
CA LYS A 240 6.93 6.21 -18.95
C LYS A 240 7.45 5.12 -18.01
N GLU A 241 7.47 5.36 -16.71
CA GLU A 241 7.97 4.41 -15.72
C GLU A 241 7.02 3.21 -15.51
N LEU A 242 5.71 3.43 -15.55
CA LEU A 242 4.73 2.35 -15.30
C LEU A 242 4.33 1.56 -16.56
N ALA A 243 4.49 2.13 -17.76
CA ALA A 243 4.10 1.46 -19.01
C ALA A 243 4.76 0.08 -19.24
N PRO A 244 6.05 -0.14 -18.91
CA PRO A 244 6.72 -1.44 -19.11
C PRO A 244 6.04 -2.60 -18.38
N TYR A 245 5.38 -2.39 -17.24
CA TYR A 245 4.68 -3.45 -16.52
C TYR A 245 3.54 -4.09 -17.31
N ARG A 246 2.99 -3.39 -18.31
CA ARG A 246 1.92 -3.93 -19.17
C ARG A 246 2.39 -5.06 -20.08
N LYS A 247 3.70 -5.21 -20.31
CA LYS A 247 4.25 -6.26 -21.19
C LYS A 247 3.85 -7.68 -20.75
N TRP A 248 3.52 -7.85 -19.47
CA TRP A 248 3.10 -9.12 -18.90
C TRP A 248 1.69 -9.56 -19.30
N GLY A 249 0.89 -8.67 -19.91
CA GLY A 249 -0.51 -8.98 -20.29
C GLY A 249 -1.43 -9.24 -19.10
N LYS A 250 -1.02 -8.85 -17.88
CA LYS A 250 -1.74 -9.05 -16.61
C LYS A 250 -2.26 -7.71 -16.08
N PRO A 251 -3.29 -7.71 -15.21
CA PRO A 251 -3.69 -6.52 -14.48
C PRO A 251 -2.50 -5.95 -13.69
N VAL A 252 -2.29 -4.63 -13.80
CA VAL A 252 -1.23 -3.91 -13.06
C VAL A 252 -1.87 -3.12 -11.95
N ALA A 253 -1.47 -3.37 -10.71
CA ALA A 253 -1.95 -2.71 -9.50
C ALA A 253 -0.82 -1.93 -8.85
N VAL A 254 -1.07 -0.66 -8.55
CA VAL A 254 -0.26 0.09 -7.59
C VAL A 254 -0.73 -0.36 -6.20
N THR A 255 0.01 -1.28 -5.60
CA THR A 255 -0.36 -1.93 -4.33
C THR A 255 -0.08 -1.05 -3.12
N GLU A 256 0.68 0.02 -3.32
CA GLU A 256 1.10 0.98 -2.30
C GLU A 256 1.61 2.25 -3.00
N CYS A 257 1.17 3.43 -2.56
CA CYS A 257 1.70 4.71 -3.01
C CYS A 257 1.40 5.80 -1.99
N GLY A 258 2.25 6.83 -1.92
CA GLY A 258 2.03 7.96 -1.03
C GLY A 258 3.24 8.89 -0.97
N THR A 259 3.13 9.90 -0.13
CA THR A 259 4.24 10.78 0.25
C THR A 259 4.01 11.31 1.67
N CYS A 260 5.07 11.74 2.34
CA CYS A 260 5.00 12.37 3.66
C CYS A 260 4.35 13.77 3.62
N THR A 261 4.19 14.40 4.80
CA THR A 261 3.40 15.62 5.00
C THR A 261 4.29 16.86 5.21
N PHE A 262 5.33 17.05 4.39
CA PHE A 262 6.22 18.22 4.44
C PHE A 262 6.64 18.70 3.04
N GLU A 263 7.12 19.94 2.95
CA GLU A 263 7.65 20.53 1.71
C GLU A 263 8.89 19.76 1.21
N GLY A 264 8.83 19.23 -0.02
CA GLY A 264 9.89 18.37 -0.58
C GLY A 264 9.71 16.86 -0.32
N ALA A 265 8.63 16.46 0.37
CA ALA A 265 8.36 15.05 0.64
C ALA A 265 8.19 14.17 -0.63
N PRO A 266 7.55 14.62 -1.73
CA PRO A 266 7.46 13.82 -2.96
C PRO A 266 8.84 13.49 -3.54
N GLU A 267 9.74 14.47 -3.56
CA GLU A 267 11.11 14.33 -4.06
C GLU A 267 11.94 13.33 -3.25
N ALA A 268 11.67 13.20 -1.94
CA ALA A 268 12.31 12.21 -1.07
C ALA A 268 11.80 10.77 -1.33
N GLY A 269 10.76 10.60 -2.13
CA GLY A 269 10.20 9.31 -2.53
C GLY A 269 9.86 8.42 -1.34
N GLY A 270 10.18 7.12 -1.45
CA GLY A 270 9.87 6.13 -0.40
C GLY A 270 10.64 6.36 0.91
N MET A 271 11.69 7.20 0.89
CA MET A 271 12.52 7.52 2.04
C MET A 271 12.09 8.80 2.76
N GLY A 272 10.95 9.41 2.41
CA GLY A 272 10.47 10.63 3.06
C GLY A 272 10.24 10.50 4.58
N TRP A 273 10.22 9.30 5.14
CA TRP A 273 10.14 9.09 6.58
C TRP A 273 11.48 9.27 7.31
N ASP A 274 12.62 9.19 6.62
CA ASP A 274 13.98 9.25 7.20
C ASP A 274 14.42 10.69 7.54
N VAL A 275 13.45 11.48 8.00
CA VAL A 275 13.61 12.85 8.48
C VAL A 275 13.44 12.95 9.99
N VAL A 276 13.17 11.83 10.66
CA VAL A 276 13.06 11.76 12.12
C VAL A 276 14.37 11.26 12.70
N ASP A 277 14.95 12.03 13.61
CA ASP A 277 16.03 11.59 14.47
C ASP A 277 15.47 10.88 15.70
N TYR A 278 16.01 9.71 16.00
CA TYR A 278 15.70 8.93 17.19
C TYR A 278 16.92 8.71 18.08
N GLY A 279 18.04 9.39 17.82
CA GLY A 279 19.24 9.29 18.65
C GLY A 279 19.08 9.92 20.04
N GLY A 280 18.09 10.81 20.20
CA GLY A 280 17.76 11.47 21.45
C GLY A 280 16.76 10.71 22.34
N PRO A 281 16.45 11.24 23.54
CA PRO A 281 15.46 10.66 24.45
C PRO A 281 14.03 10.74 23.89
N GLU A 282 13.75 11.71 23.02
CA GLU A 282 12.51 11.84 22.27
C GLU A 282 12.83 11.87 20.77
N PRO A 283 11.97 11.31 19.90
CA PRO A 283 12.11 11.46 18.47
C PRO A 283 11.85 12.91 18.03
N GLU A 284 12.69 13.43 17.13
CA GLU A 284 12.61 14.81 16.65
C GLU A 284 12.72 14.88 15.13
N ILE A 285 12.04 15.85 14.51
CA ILE A 285 12.22 16.17 13.09
C ILE A 285 13.58 16.83 12.89
N ARG A 286 14.33 16.34 11.90
CA ARG A 286 15.64 16.88 11.50
C ARG A 286 15.47 18.17 10.72
N GLY A 287 16.25 19.17 11.12
CA GLY A 287 16.31 20.46 10.43
C GLY A 287 14.97 21.21 10.47
N ASP A 288 14.85 22.22 9.60
CA ASP A 288 13.72 23.15 9.60
C ASP A 288 12.65 22.73 8.58
N LEU A 289 12.16 21.49 8.69
CA LEU A 289 11.10 21.03 7.79
C LEU A 289 9.79 21.80 8.04
N ARG A 290 9.10 22.10 6.95
CA ARG A 290 7.80 22.78 6.97
C ARG A 290 6.69 21.80 6.67
N ARG A 291 5.71 21.69 7.57
CA ARG A 291 4.52 20.86 7.38
C ARG A 291 3.75 21.32 6.14
N GLY A 292 3.38 20.37 5.28
CA GLY A 292 2.68 20.63 4.02
C GLY A 292 1.63 19.57 3.71
N GLU A 293 0.44 19.67 4.30
CA GLU A 293 -0.69 18.79 3.94
C GLU A 293 -1.11 18.98 2.47
N HIS A 294 -1.03 20.21 1.95
CA HIS A 294 -1.31 20.52 0.55
C HIS A 294 -0.32 19.83 -0.42
N VAL A 295 0.94 19.64 -0.01
CA VAL A 295 1.97 18.97 -0.81
C VAL A 295 1.58 17.50 -1.01
N GLN A 296 1.24 16.83 0.09
CA GLN A 296 0.75 15.45 0.07
C GLN A 296 -0.54 15.33 -0.77
N ALA A 297 -1.47 16.26 -0.60
CA ALA A 297 -2.73 16.29 -1.35
C ALA A 297 -2.51 16.44 -2.87
N ARG A 298 -1.65 17.39 -3.28
CA ARG A 298 -1.33 17.66 -4.69
C ARG A 298 -0.67 16.45 -5.35
N TYR A 299 0.31 15.84 -4.69
CA TYR A 299 0.97 14.63 -5.18
C TYR A 299 -0.03 13.50 -5.40
N LEU A 300 -0.86 13.19 -4.39
CA LEU A 300 -1.86 12.13 -4.48
C LEU A 300 -2.89 12.38 -5.58
N ALA A 301 -3.34 13.62 -5.77
CA ALA A 301 -4.24 13.96 -6.86
C ALA A 301 -3.60 13.67 -8.23
N GLN A 302 -2.34 14.06 -8.42
CA GLN A 302 -1.61 13.90 -9.67
C GLN A 302 -1.41 12.41 -10.02
N VAL A 303 -0.89 11.62 -9.08
CA VAL A 303 -0.59 10.20 -9.34
C VAL A 303 -1.86 9.37 -9.55
N LEU A 304 -2.92 9.62 -8.77
CA LEU A 304 -4.20 8.93 -8.94
C LEU A 304 -4.83 9.23 -10.32
N GLU A 305 -4.72 10.47 -10.80
CA GLU A 305 -5.19 10.83 -12.13
C GLU A 305 -4.39 10.10 -13.22
N VAL A 306 -3.06 10.00 -13.07
CA VAL A 306 -2.21 9.21 -13.98
C VAL A 306 -2.64 7.74 -13.98
N PHE A 307 -2.80 7.12 -12.80
CA PHE A 307 -3.16 5.71 -12.69
C PHE A 307 -4.53 5.41 -13.34
N GLU A 308 -5.49 6.33 -13.20
CA GLU A 308 -6.79 6.24 -13.87
C GLU A 308 -6.69 6.38 -15.38
N ARG A 309 -5.94 7.37 -15.90
CA ARG A 309 -5.70 7.54 -17.35
C ARG A 309 -4.97 6.33 -17.96
N MET A 310 -4.09 5.73 -17.18
CA MET A 310 -3.42 4.48 -17.52
C MET A 310 -4.32 3.25 -17.36
N ASN A 311 -5.58 3.39 -16.92
CA ASN A 311 -6.51 2.27 -16.74
C ASN A 311 -5.85 1.10 -15.98
N LEU A 312 -5.09 1.44 -14.93
CA LEU A 312 -4.51 0.45 -14.05
C LEU A 312 -5.62 -0.31 -13.31
N HIS A 313 -5.31 -1.50 -12.84
CA HIS A 313 -6.28 -2.36 -12.17
C HIS A 313 -6.69 -1.79 -10.80
N ALA A 314 -5.70 -1.35 -10.03
CA ALA A 314 -5.90 -0.84 -8.68
C ALA A 314 -4.88 0.22 -8.28
N ALA A 315 -5.25 1.09 -7.34
CA ALA A 315 -4.34 2.00 -6.65
C ALA A 315 -4.69 2.07 -5.16
N MET A 316 -3.68 1.89 -4.31
CA MET A 316 -3.80 1.85 -2.85
C MET A 316 -2.96 2.93 -2.22
N VAL A 317 -3.59 3.85 -1.49
CA VAL A 317 -2.88 4.92 -0.78
C VAL A 317 -2.35 4.39 0.55
N TYR A 318 -1.05 4.50 0.77
CA TYR A 318 -0.40 4.24 2.05
C TYR A 318 -0.40 5.53 2.85
N GLN A 319 -1.04 5.62 4.01
CA GLN A 319 -1.96 4.67 4.64
C GLN A 319 -3.13 5.39 5.31
N PHE A 320 -4.07 4.69 5.95
CA PHE A 320 -5.23 5.36 6.57
C PHE A 320 -4.84 6.21 7.78
N VAL A 321 -4.14 5.62 8.75
CA VAL A 321 -3.76 6.24 10.01
C VAL A 321 -2.40 5.72 10.46
N THR A 322 -1.63 6.56 11.16
CA THR A 322 -0.40 6.18 11.83
C THR A 322 -0.49 6.59 13.30
N PRO A 323 -0.95 5.71 14.21
CA PRO A 323 -1.18 6.07 15.60
C PRO A 323 0.08 6.50 16.34
N ASP A 324 1.22 5.89 16.03
CA ASP A 324 2.53 6.09 16.68
C ASP A 324 3.28 7.35 16.22
N ALA A 325 2.79 8.05 15.20
CA ALA A 325 3.35 9.31 14.70
C ALA A 325 2.32 10.43 14.90
N PRO A 326 2.15 10.94 16.14
CA PRO A 326 1.13 11.92 16.43
C PRO A 326 1.45 13.28 15.81
N HIS A 327 0.40 14.05 15.57
CA HIS A 327 0.55 15.44 15.23
C HIS A 327 0.91 16.29 16.46
N ARG A 328 1.82 17.23 16.27
CA ARG A 328 2.19 18.27 17.24
C ARG A 328 2.18 19.66 16.59
N ARG A 329 1.89 20.68 17.39
CA ARG A 329 1.95 22.08 16.94
C ARG A 329 3.38 22.56 16.74
N GLU A 330 4.30 22.07 17.56
CA GLU A 330 5.73 22.34 17.46
C GLU A 330 6.33 21.47 16.36
N PRO A 331 6.85 22.05 15.26
CA PRO A 331 7.32 21.28 14.09
C PRO A 331 8.39 20.24 14.44
N ARG A 332 9.29 20.58 15.37
CA ARG A 332 10.37 19.71 15.84
C ARG A 332 9.87 18.37 16.41
N HIS A 333 8.64 18.31 16.91
CA HIS A 333 8.06 17.09 17.47
C HIS A 333 6.85 16.58 16.67
N ASP A 334 6.55 17.17 15.50
CA ASP A 334 5.41 16.79 14.66
C ASP A 334 5.73 15.54 13.83
N LEU A 335 5.80 14.37 14.47
CA LEU A 335 6.15 13.09 13.82
C LEU A 335 5.19 12.72 12.67
N ASP A 336 3.96 13.23 12.69
CA ASP A 336 3.01 13.09 11.59
C ASP A 336 3.52 13.71 10.27
N MET A 337 4.48 14.66 10.32
CA MET A 337 5.16 15.17 9.12
C MET A 337 5.88 14.06 8.36
N ALA A 338 6.54 13.14 9.05
CA ALA A 338 7.19 11.96 8.48
C ALA A 338 6.21 10.80 8.21
N GLY A 339 4.91 11.03 8.45
CA GLY A 339 3.84 10.06 8.22
C GLY A 339 3.25 10.17 6.82
N TYR A 340 3.06 9.02 6.18
CA TYR A 340 2.34 8.89 4.91
C TYR A 340 0.81 8.87 5.07
N SER A 341 0.29 8.81 6.31
CA SER A 341 -1.13 8.60 6.53
C SER A 341 -2.00 9.75 6.02
N LEU A 342 -3.20 9.41 5.52
CA LEU A 342 -4.25 10.36 5.12
C LEU A 342 -4.88 11.07 6.32
N THR A 343 -4.76 10.49 7.51
CA THR A 343 -5.22 11.08 8.76
C THR A 343 -4.04 11.34 9.68
N LYS A 344 -4.21 12.30 10.59
CA LYS A 344 -3.23 12.62 11.64
C LYS A 344 -3.73 12.18 13.00
N ALA A 345 -2.90 11.50 13.77
CA ALA A 345 -3.24 11.07 15.12
C ALA A 345 -3.13 12.24 16.11
N ILE A 346 -4.18 12.47 16.89
CA ILE A 346 -4.27 13.51 17.91
C ILE A 346 -4.26 12.84 19.28
N TRP A 347 -3.10 12.89 19.95
CA TRP A 347 -2.98 12.46 21.34
C TRP A 347 -3.38 13.61 22.27
N LYS A 348 -3.97 13.28 23.42
CA LYS A 348 -4.36 14.28 24.42
C LYS A 348 -3.17 14.79 25.23
N SER A 349 -2.20 13.93 25.53
CA SER A 349 -0.94 14.31 26.17
C SER A 349 0.20 14.29 25.17
N ARG A 350 1.24 15.07 25.47
CA ARG A 350 2.47 15.16 24.69
C ARG A 350 3.25 13.84 24.74
N ASP A 351 3.32 13.25 25.93
CA ASP A 351 4.32 12.21 26.22
C ASP A 351 3.85 10.80 25.87
N ALA A 352 2.54 10.54 25.87
CA ALA A 352 2.01 9.20 25.65
C ALA A 352 0.60 9.22 25.04
N PRO A 353 0.24 8.22 24.21
CA PRO A 353 -1.14 8.04 23.81
C PRO A 353 -1.98 7.59 25.02
N THR A 354 -3.27 7.97 25.04
CA THR A 354 -4.26 7.42 25.97
C THR A 354 -5.35 6.72 25.16
N PRO A 355 -6.23 5.88 25.74
CA PRO A 355 -7.36 5.29 25.00
C PRO A 355 -8.25 6.29 24.26
N SER A 356 -8.17 7.58 24.63
CA SER A 356 -8.96 8.66 24.08
C SER A 356 -8.31 9.44 22.94
N TRP A 357 -7.16 9.00 22.42
CA TRP A 357 -6.62 9.56 21.19
C TRP A 357 -7.57 9.28 20.02
N HIS A 358 -7.59 10.17 19.04
CA HIS A 358 -8.42 10.04 17.83
C HIS A 358 -7.65 10.57 16.63
N TRP A 359 -8.14 10.31 15.42
CA TRP A 359 -7.55 10.90 14.21
C TRP A 359 -8.43 12.02 13.66
N ALA A 360 -7.80 12.97 12.98
CA ALA A 360 -8.46 13.99 12.16
C ALA A 360 -8.04 13.81 10.68
N PRO A 361 -8.94 14.05 9.71
CA PRO A 361 -8.57 13.99 8.30
C PRO A 361 -7.56 15.09 7.96
N LYS A 362 -6.55 14.76 7.13
CA LYS A 362 -5.68 15.75 6.49
C LYS A 362 -6.32 16.30 5.23
N GLU A 363 -5.74 17.34 4.65
CA GLU A 363 -6.13 17.83 3.32
C GLU A 363 -6.06 16.72 2.24
N SER A 364 -5.07 15.82 2.34
CA SER A 364 -4.91 14.67 1.46
C SER A 364 -6.10 13.69 1.55
N PHE A 365 -6.66 13.47 2.74
CA PHE A 365 -7.87 12.66 2.91
C PHE A 365 -9.02 13.22 2.07
N HIS A 366 -9.27 14.53 2.18
CA HIS A 366 -10.36 15.18 1.45
C HIS A 366 -10.13 15.14 -0.06
N THR A 367 -8.89 15.27 -0.50
CA THR A 367 -8.51 15.19 -1.91
C THR A 367 -8.72 13.80 -2.49
N VAL A 368 -8.25 12.76 -1.80
CA VAL A 368 -8.48 11.35 -2.19
C VAL A 368 -9.97 11.01 -2.16
N ALA A 369 -10.71 11.46 -1.14
CA ALA A 369 -12.15 11.22 -1.03
C ALA A 369 -12.91 11.80 -2.23
N ARG A 370 -12.61 13.04 -2.65
CA ARG A 370 -13.21 13.65 -3.84
C ARG A 370 -12.89 12.85 -5.10
N HIS A 371 -11.65 12.39 -5.24
CA HIS A 371 -11.22 11.59 -6.38
C HIS A 371 -11.99 10.25 -6.46
N PHE A 372 -12.09 9.53 -5.33
CA PHE A 372 -12.80 8.26 -5.26
C PHE A 372 -14.30 8.41 -5.46
N ALA A 373 -14.92 9.46 -4.91
CA ALA A 373 -16.34 9.75 -5.09
C ALA A 373 -16.70 10.07 -6.55
N ARG A 374 -15.90 10.90 -7.23
CA ARG A 374 -16.08 11.25 -8.65
C ARG A 374 -16.15 10.00 -9.53
N ALA A 375 -15.23 9.07 -9.30
CA ALA A 375 -15.16 7.85 -10.07
C ALA A 375 -16.34 6.90 -9.81
N ALA A 376 -16.84 6.84 -8.58
CA ALA A 376 -18.05 6.08 -8.27
C ALA A 376 -19.30 6.64 -8.97
N GLY A 377 -19.42 7.98 -9.05
CA GLY A 377 -20.54 8.65 -9.73
C GLY A 377 -20.53 8.51 -11.25
N GLY A 378 -19.35 8.38 -11.87
CA GLY A 378 -19.20 8.16 -13.32
C GLY A 378 -19.67 6.78 -13.79
N VAL A 379 -19.58 5.75 -12.94
CA VAL A 379 -20.02 4.38 -13.26
C VAL A 379 -21.55 4.27 -13.34
N HIS A 380 -22.28 5.12 -12.63
CA HIS A 380 -23.76 5.12 -12.66
C HIS A 380 -24.36 5.89 -13.85
N ARG A 381 -23.60 6.73 -14.57
CA ARG A 381 -24.12 7.50 -15.72
C ARG A 381 -23.96 6.81 -17.08
N SER A 382 -23.37 5.61 -17.13
CA SER A 382 -23.03 4.92 -18.39
C SER A 382 -23.93 3.74 -18.76
N GLU A 383 -25.10 3.57 -18.13
CA GLU A 383 -26.13 2.64 -18.64
C GLU A 383 -27.09 3.42 -19.56
N PRO A 384 -27.17 3.12 -20.87
CA PRO A 384 -28.25 3.63 -21.68
C PRO A 384 -29.55 2.94 -21.26
N ALA A 385 -30.59 3.74 -21.00
CA ALA A 385 -31.94 3.23 -20.87
C ALA A 385 -32.31 2.45 -22.16
N SER A 386 -32.51 1.15 -22.02
CA SER A 386 -33.06 0.30 -23.08
C SER A 386 -34.52 0.73 -23.31
N SER A 387 -34.77 1.47 -24.40
CA SER A 387 -36.11 1.64 -24.94
C SER A 387 -36.47 0.37 -25.71
N ALA A 388 -37.22 -0.52 -25.07
CA ALA A 388 -37.81 -1.68 -25.73
C ALA A 388 -39.00 -1.26 -26.61
N ASP A 389 -38.89 -1.70 -27.87
CA ASP A 389 -39.90 -1.90 -28.91
C ASP A 389 -41.37 -1.62 -28.59
N LEU A 390 -41.94 -0.69 -29.37
CA LEU A 390 -43.34 -0.72 -29.78
C LEU A 390 -43.39 -1.15 -31.26
N SER A 391 -43.74 -2.41 -31.50
CA SER A 391 -44.18 -2.87 -32.82
C SER A 391 -45.71 -2.83 -32.94
N PRO A 392 -46.27 -2.55 -34.14
CA PRO A 392 -47.70 -2.32 -34.32
C PRO A 392 -48.45 -3.63 -34.59
N GLY A 393 -49.43 -3.96 -33.73
CA GLY A 393 -50.37 -5.04 -33.95
C GLY A 393 -51.56 -4.58 -34.80
N GLY A 394 -51.59 -4.98 -36.06
CA GLY A 394 -52.77 -4.85 -36.92
C GLY A 394 -53.89 -5.81 -36.50
N GLY A 395 -55.13 -5.33 -36.58
CA GLY A 395 -56.34 -6.14 -36.48
C GLY A 395 -57.44 -5.54 -37.34
N ARG A 396 -57.90 -6.29 -38.34
CA ARG A 396 -59.09 -6.00 -39.14
C ARG A 396 -60.16 -7.08 -38.87
N THR A 397 -61.37 -6.60 -38.58
CA THR A 397 -62.72 -7.11 -38.94
C THR A 397 -63.24 -8.42 -38.32
N PRO A 398 -64.58 -8.63 -38.25
CA PRO A 398 -65.69 -7.91 -38.92
C PRO A 398 -66.28 -6.73 -38.15
#